data_AF-A0A1F7H362-F1
#
_entry.id   AF-A0A1F7H362-F1
#
_cell.length_a   1.000
_cell.length_b   1.000
_cell.length_c   1.000
_cell.angle_alpha   90.00
_cell.angle_beta   90.00
_cell.angle_gamma   90.00
#
_symmetry.space_group_name_H-M   'P 1'
#
loop_
_entity.id
_entity.type
_entity.pdbx_description
1 polymer ?
#
loop_
_entity_poly.entity_id
_entity_poly.type
_entity_poly.pdbx_seq_one_letter_code
_entity_poly.pdbx_strand_id
1 'polypeptide(L)'
;MTGLTTKEAEELLTKYGLNTITERKKKNIFIKFIEQFNNFLTILLLAAAFISFLIHEPVDGSLILSIVVLNALFGLYQESKAEAAIQLLKKMTITKIRVLRDGKEIEIDSKYLVPGDVFFIEEGVKIPADANVVEEKNLMVNESALTGESLPVTKKNKEDLFMGTIVVRGRGFAKVTRTGMESKFGEIAKGIEMIEDSKTPLQKKLESLLRNRGP
;
A
#
# COMPACT_ATOMS: atom_id res chain seq x y z
N MET A 1 7.04 10.09 -32.51
CA MET A 1 6.09 9.33 -31.66
C MET A 1 4.92 10.25 -31.36
N THR A 2 3.69 9.75 -31.33
CA THR A 2 2.47 10.56 -31.12
C THR A 2 1.80 10.31 -29.77
N GLY A 3 2.18 9.24 -29.07
CA GLY A 3 1.55 8.86 -27.80
C GLY A 3 0.12 8.33 -27.97
N LEU A 4 -0.59 8.15 -26.86
CA LEU A 4 -2.01 7.78 -26.85
C LEU A 4 -2.89 9.01 -27.07
N THR A 5 -4.10 8.85 -27.59
CA THR A 5 -5.10 9.92 -27.52
C THR A 5 -5.68 10.02 -26.11
N THR A 6 -6.20 11.19 -25.72
CA THR A 6 -6.86 11.34 -24.41
C THR A 6 -8.02 10.36 -24.26
N LYS A 7 -8.77 10.10 -25.34
CA LYS A 7 -9.89 9.15 -25.34
C LYS A 7 -9.44 7.71 -25.11
N GLU A 8 -8.40 7.25 -25.82
CA GLU A 8 -7.84 5.91 -25.60
C GLU A 8 -7.32 5.76 -24.17
N ALA A 9 -6.69 6.80 -23.62
CA ALA A 9 -6.21 6.78 -22.25
C ALA A 9 -7.35 6.65 -21.24
N GLU A 10 -8.49 7.32 -21.43
CA GLU A 10 -9.68 7.19 -20.57
C GLU A 10 -10.33 5.80 -20.66
N GLU A 11 -10.41 5.22 -21.86
CA GLU A 11 -10.91 3.86 -22.06
C GLU A 11 -10.02 2.83 -21.35
N LEU A 12 -8.70 2.97 -21.49
CA LEU A 12 -7.72 2.12 -20.80
C LEU A 12 -7.76 2.34 -19.28
N LEU A 13 -7.98 3.57 -18.81
CA LEU A 13 -8.09 3.86 -17.39
C LEU A 13 -9.32 3.17 -16.78
N THR A 14 -10.42 3.11 -17.53
CA THR A 14 -11.64 2.39 -17.12
C THR A 14 -11.38 0.87 -17.05
N LYS A 15 -10.54 0.34 -17.95
CA LYS A 15 -10.21 -1.09 -18.02
C LYS A 15 -9.18 -1.54 -16.97
N TYR A 16 -8.10 -0.79 -16.80
CA TYR A 16 -6.96 -1.15 -15.94
C TYR A 16 -7.02 -0.50 -14.54
N GLY A 17 -7.84 0.53 -14.36
CA GLY A 17 -7.90 1.30 -13.14
C GLY A 17 -6.73 2.27 -12.97
N LEU A 18 -6.67 2.92 -11.81
CA LEU A 18 -5.61 3.87 -11.48
C LEU A 18 -4.26 3.15 -11.30
N ASN A 19 -3.18 3.82 -11.69
CA ASN A 19 -1.81 3.44 -11.38
C ASN A 19 -1.51 3.70 -9.88
N THR A 20 -2.13 2.90 -9.03
CA THR A 20 -1.97 2.95 -7.58
C THR A 20 -1.79 1.54 -7.05
N ILE A 21 -0.91 1.38 -6.07
CA ILE A 21 -0.84 0.14 -5.29
C ILE A 21 -2.04 0.16 -4.35
N THR A 22 -3.01 -0.74 -4.60
CA THR A 22 -4.29 -0.79 -3.90
C THR A 22 -4.07 -0.96 -2.39
N GLU A 23 -4.63 -0.06 -1.59
CA GLU A 23 -4.65 -0.23 -0.13
C GLU A 23 -5.68 -1.30 0.27
N ARG A 24 -5.41 -2.02 1.37
CA ARG A 24 -6.44 -2.82 2.06
C ARG A 24 -7.74 -2.02 2.14
N LYS A 25 -8.87 -2.65 1.79
CA LYS A 25 -10.19 -2.07 2.06
C LYS A 25 -10.22 -1.65 3.53
N LYS A 26 -10.41 -0.35 3.79
CA LYS A 26 -10.52 0.18 5.15
C LYS A 26 -11.55 -0.66 5.90
N LYS A 27 -11.14 -1.32 6.99
CA LYS A 27 -12.09 -2.03 7.85
C LYS A 27 -13.13 -1.03 8.34
N ASN A 28 -14.39 -1.46 8.39
CA ASN A 28 -15.46 -0.63 8.91
C ASN A 28 -15.16 -0.27 10.37
N ILE A 29 -15.50 0.94 10.81
CA ILE A 29 -15.25 1.42 12.18
C ILE A 29 -15.84 0.45 13.22
N PHE A 30 -17.01 -0.13 12.94
CA PHE A 30 -17.62 -1.17 13.78
C PHE A 30 -16.77 -2.44 13.89
N ILE A 31 -16.16 -2.87 12.78
CA ILE A 31 -15.29 -4.06 12.77
C ILE A 31 -14.03 -3.77 13.60
N LYS A 32 -13.43 -2.59 13.43
CA LYS A 32 -12.27 -2.17 14.22
C LYS A 32 -12.59 -2.10 15.71
N PHE A 33 -13.76 -1.59 16.07
CA PHE A 33 -14.23 -1.55 17.44
C PHE A 33 -14.37 -2.96 18.03
N ILE A 34 -15.00 -3.90 17.31
CA ILE A 34 -15.13 -5.30 17.74
C ILE A 34 -13.75 -5.97 17.89
N GLU A 35 -12.79 -5.66 17.01
CA GLU A 35 -11.43 -6.19 17.09
C GLU A 35 -10.70 -5.78 18.38
N GLN A 36 -11.05 -4.65 19.00
CA GLN A 36 -10.50 -4.26 20.32
C GLN A 36 -10.88 -5.26 21.44
N PHE A 37 -11.97 -6.01 21.27
CA PHE A 37 -12.43 -7.02 22.22
C PHE A 37 -11.82 -8.42 21.98
N ASN A 38 -11.16 -8.66 20.84
CA ASN A 38 -10.53 -9.94 20.52
C ASN A 38 -9.16 -10.14 21.19
N ASN A 39 -8.68 -9.17 21.97
CA ASN A 39 -7.44 -9.31 22.72
C ASN A 39 -7.67 -10.19 23.96
N PHE A 40 -6.77 -11.16 24.18
CA PHE A 40 -6.78 -12.06 25.35
C PHE A 40 -6.96 -11.31 26.68
N LEU A 41 -6.28 -10.17 26.86
CA LEU A 41 -6.40 -9.36 28.07
C LEU A 41 -7.79 -8.73 28.21
N THR A 42 -8.39 -8.27 27.12
CA THR A 42 -9.76 -7.72 27.13
C THR A 42 -10.79 -8.80 27.46
N ILE A 43 -10.63 -10.00 26.89
CA ILE A 43 -11.49 -11.16 27.19
C ILE A 43 -11.38 -11.55 28.66
N LEU A 44 -10.18 -11.52 29.24
CA LEU A 44 -9.97 -11.79 30.66
C LEU A 44 -10.68 -10.76 31.56
N LEU A 45 -10.62 -9.48 31.20
CA LEU A 45 -11.32 -8.41 31.92
C LEU A 45 -12.84 -8.53 31.79
N LEU A 46 -13.35 -8.89 30.61
CA LEU A 46 -14.78 -9.16 30.42
C LEU A 46 -15.26 -10.35 31.25
N ALA A 47 -14.45 -11.42 31.34
CA ALA A 47 -14.74 -12.55 32.21
C ALA A 47 -14.74 -12.14 33.69
N ALA A 48 -13.79 -11.30 34.13
CA ALA A 48 -13.76 -10.76 35.49
C ALA A 48 -14.99 -9.89 35.80
N ALA A 49 -15.39 -9.01 34.87
CA ALA A 49 -16.61 -8.21 34.99
C ALA A 49 -17.85 -9.11 35.12
N PHE A 50 -17.95 -10.16 34.30
CA PHE A 50 -19.04 -11.12 34.35
C PHE A 50 -19.12 -11.87 35.69
N ILE A 51 -17.98 -12.32 36.22
CA ILE A 51 -17.89 -12.98 37.54
C ILE A 51 -18.34 -12.03 38.65
N SER A 52 -17.91 -10.76 38.61
CA SER A 52 -18.31 -9.75 39.60
C SER A 52 -19.83 -9.50 39.63
N PHE A 53 -20.48 -9.47 38.47
CA PHE A 53 -21.95 -9.44 38.42
C PHE A 53 -22.60 -10.69 39.02
N LEU A 54 -22.00 -11.87 38.84
CA LEU A 54 -22.47 -13.12 39.42
C LEU A 54 -22.42 -13.11 40.96
N ILE A 55 -21.38 -12.49 41.53
CA ILE A 55 -21.17 -12.34 42.98
C ILE A 55 -22.06 -11.24 43.58
N HIS A 56 -22.95 -10.62 42.79
CA HIS A 56 -23.83 -9.52 43.20
C HIS A 56 -23.06 -8.26 43.62
N GLU A 57 -21.91 -8.01 42.99
CA GLU A 57 -21.13 -6.77 43.13
C GLU A 57 -21.26 -5.91 41.85
N PRO A 58 -22.44 -5.32 41.58
CA PRO A 58 -22.68 -4.62 40.31
C PRO A 58 -21.80 -3.38 40.13
N VAL A 59 -21.33 -2.78 41.23
CA VAL A 59 -20.45 -1.61 41.22
C VAL A 59 -19.11 -1.98 40.59
N ASP A 60 -18.47 -3.05 41.06
CA ASP A 60 -17.16 -3.48 40.58
C ASP A 60 -17.22 -4.00 39.14
N GLY A 61 -18.25 -4.79 38.80
CA GLY A 61 -18.51 -5.22 37.43
C GLY A 61 -18.70 -4.04 36.47
N SER A 62 -19.43 -3.01 36.89
CA SER A 62 -19.66 -1.80 36.07
C SER A 62 -18.39 -0.95 35.89
N LEU A 63 -17.50 -0.89 36.90
CA LEU A 63 -16.21 -0.20 36.82
C LEU A 63 -15.29 -0.89 35.81
N ILE A 64 -15.17 -2.21 35.89
CA ILE A 64 -14.35 -3.00 34.94
C ILE A 64 -14.88 -2.83 33.52
N LEU A 65 -16.20 -2.95 33.32
CA LEU A 65 -16.83 -2.76 32.01
C LEU A 65 -16.57 -1.37 31.44
N SER A 66 -16.65 -0.33 32.29
CA SER A 66 -16.37 1.05 31.89
C SER A 66 -14.92 1.23 31.44
N ILE A 67 -13.95 0.64 32.14
CA ILE A 67 -12.53 0.67 31.76
C ILE A 67 -12.33 -0.01 30.40
N VAL A 68 -12.95 -1.16 30.18
CA VAL A 68 -12.85 -1.90 28.91
C VAL A 68 -13.42 -1.08 27.74
N VAL A 69 -14.59 -0.46 27.92
CA VAL A 69 -15.20 0.39 26.88
C VAL A 69 -14.35 1.62 26.59
N LEU A 70 -13.84 2.30 27.64
CA LEU A 70 -12.94 3.44 27.47
C LEU A 70 -11.67 3.05 26.72
N ASN A 71 -11.05 1.92 27.07
CA ASN A 71 -9.86 1.43 26.37
C ASN A 71 -10.14 1.14 24.89
N ALA A 72 -11.28 0.54 24.57
CA ALA A 72 -11.67 0.29 23.17
C ALA A 72 -11.87 1.60 22.38
N LEU A 73 -12.50 2.62 22.99
CA LEU A 73 -12.67 3.94 22.38
C LEU A 73 -11.31 4.65 22.18
N PHE A 74 -10.43 4.62 23.19
CA PHE A 74 -9.09 5.17 23.08
C PHE A 74 -8.26 4.44 22.01
N GLY A 75 -8.37 3.12 21.93
CA GLY A 75 -7.72 2.30 20.90
C GLY A 75 -8.19 2.69 19.50
N LEU A 76 -9.50 2.79 19.29
CA LEU A 76 -10.08 3.21 18.01
C LEU A 76 -9.64 4.62 17.59
N TYR A 77 -9.58 5.56 18.54
CA TYR A 77 -9.10 6.91 18.28
C TYR A 77 -7.61 6.95 17.90
N GLN A 78 -6.77 6.21 18.63
CA GLN A 78 -5.33 6.11 18.34
C GLN A 78 -5.07 5.49 16.97
N GLU A 79 -5.78 4.40 16.65
CA GLU A 79 -5.68 3.72 15.36
C GLU A 79 -6.09 4.66 14.21
N SER A 80 -7.21 5.36 14.35
CA SER A 80 -7.70 6.31 13.34
C SER A 80 -6.72 7.46 13.11
N LYS A 81 -6.09 7.97 14.19
CA LYS A 81 -5.08 9.02 14.11
C LYS A 81 -3.81 8.54 13.40
N ALA A 82 -3.36 7.32 13.69
CA ALA A 82 -2.21 6.72 13.03
C ALA A 82 -2.46 6.54 11.52
N GLU A 83 -3.64 6.05 11.14
CA GLU A 83 -4.03 5.93 9.73
C GLU A 83 -4.10 7.28 9.01
N ALA A 84 -4.63 8.31 9.66
CA ALA A 84 -4.69 9.66 9.09
C ALA A 84 -3.30 10.23 8.81
N ALA A 85 -2.34 10.03 9.73
CA ALA A 85 -0.96 10.45 9.54
C ALA A 85 -0.30 9.75 8.33
N ILE A 86 -0.53 8.43 8.19
CA ILE A 86 -0.04 7.65 7.04
C ILE A 86 -0.65 8.16 5.73
N GLN A 87 -1.95 8.48 5.71
CA GLN A 87 -2.62 9.02 4.52
C GLN A 87 -2.09 10.38 4.09
N LEU A 88 -1.73 11.26 5.03
CA LEU A 88 -1.12 12.55 4.74
C LEU A 88 0.27 12.39 4.11
N LEU A 89 1.10 11.48 4.62
CA LEU A 89 2.39 11.14 4.00
C LEU A 89 2.20 10.63 2.56
N LYS A 90 1.18 9.81 2.31
CA LYS A 90 0.90 9.27 0.96
C LYS A 90 0.50 10.35 -0.04
N LYS A 91 -0.32 11.34 0.35
CA LYS A 91 -0.72 12.44 -0.54
C LYS A 91 0.48 13.29 -1.01
N MET A 92 1.56 13.33 -0.24
CA MET A 92 2.80 14.01 -0.61
C MET A 92 3.64 13.23 -1.65
N THR A 93 3.28 11.98 -1.97
CA THR A 93 3.99 11.12 -2.95
C THR A 93 3.35 11.16 -4.34
N ILE A 94 2.37 12.05 -4.57
CA ILE A 94 1.77 12.23 -5.89
C ILE A 94 2.78 12.91 -6.81
N THR A 95 3.52 12.09 -7.56
CA THR A 95 4.47 12.58 -8.57
C THR A 95 3.70 12.97 -9.82
N LYS A 96 3.82 14.22 -10.25
CA LYS A 96 3.40 14.65 -11.58
C LYS A 96 4.41 14.18 -12.61
N ILE A 97 3.94 13.83 -13.81
CA ILE A 97 4.80 13.38 -14.90
C ILE A 97 4.34 13.90 -16.25
N ARG A 98 5.32 14.19 -17.12
CA ARG A 98 5.09 14.60 -18.50
C ARG A 98 4.86 13.38 -19.38
N VAL A 99 3.71 13.34 -20.03
CA VAL A 99 3.32 12.30 -20.98
C VAL A 99 3.08 12.89 -22.35
N LEU A 100 3.24 12.07 -23.37
CA LEU A 100 2.85 12.40 -24.73
C LEU A 100 1.44 11.86 -24.98
N ARG A 101 0.46 12.76 -25.07
CA ARG A 101 -0.91 12.42 -25.45
C ARG A 101 -1.44 13.39 -26.52
N ASP A 102 -2.22 12.88 -27.46
CA ASP A 102 -2.72 13.63 -28.62
C ASP A 102 -1.60 14.35 -29.41
N GLY A 103 -0.41 13.74 -29.45
CA GLY A 103 0.79 14.32 -30.08
C GLY A 103 1.40 15.50 -29.34
N LYS A 104 0.94 15.83 -28.12
CA LYS A 104 1.43 16.96 -27.30
C LYS A 104 1.95 16.46 -25.97
N GLU A 105 2.95 17.16 -25.45
CA GLU A 105 3.42 16.92 -24.09
C GLU A 105 2.48 17.59 -23.10
N ILE A 106 1.92 16.80 -22.19
CA ILE A 106 1.03 17.26 -21.13
C ILE A 106 1.52 16.72 -19.78
N GLU A 107 1.33 17.49 -18.72
CA GLU A 107 1.64 17.06 -17.36
C GLU A 107 0.39 16.45 -16.71
N ILE A 108 0.50 15.21 -16.24
CA ILE A 108 -0.58 14.50 -15.53
C ILE A 108 -0.09 13.99 -14.18
N ASP A 109 -1.03 13.69 -13.30
CA ASP A 109 -0.74 12.92 -12.09
C ASP A 109 -0.38 11.47 -12.49
N SER A 110 0.73 10.95 -11.95
CA SER A 110 1.21 9.59 -12.26
C SER A 110 0.20 8.49 -11.99
N LYS A 111 -0.82 8.72 -11.15
CA LYS A 111 -1.93 7.77 -10.93
C LYS A 111 -2.83 7.56 -12.15
N TYR A 112 -2.80 8.47 -13.12
CA TYR A 112 -3.59 8.38 -14.36
C TYR A 112 -2.80 7.79 -15.54
N LEU A 113 -1.59 7.28 -15.28
CA LEU A 113 -0.86 6.51 -16.27
C LEU A 113 -1.57 5.19 -16.55
N VAL A 114 -1.59 4.80 -17.82
CA VAL A 114 -2.16 3.54 -18.28
C VAL A 114 -1.15 2.79 -19.16
N PRO A 115 -1.26 1.46 -19.29
CA PRO A 115 -0.44 0.69 -20.23
C PRO A 115 -0.53 1.28 -21.64
N GLY A 116 0.62 1.55 -22.25
CA GLY A 116 0.72 2.17 -23.56
C GLY A 116 1.04 3.66 -23.57
N ASP A 117 0.89 4.38 -22.44
CA ASP A 117 1.33 5.77 -22.33
C ASP A 117 2.83 5.88 -22.59
N VAL A 118 3.24 6.99 -23.23
CA VAL A 118 4.65 7.34 -23.38
C VAL A 118 4.94 8.53 -22.49
N PHE A 119 5.90 8.40 -21.58
CA PHE A 119 6.28 9.46 -20.65
C PHE A 119 7.75 9.82 -20.79
N PHE A 120 8.05 11.08 -20.44
CA PHE A 120 9.39 11.61 -20.44
C PHE A 120 10.13 11.18 -19.17
N ILE A 121 11.38 10.76 -19.33
CA ILE A 121 12.28 10.41 -18.24
C ILE A 121 13.50 11.32 -18.29
N GLU A 122 13.90 11.85 -17.14
CA GLU A 122 15.08 12.67 -16.96
C GLU A 122 15.67 12.46 -15.57
N GLU A 123 16.90 12.93 -15.38
CA GLU A 123 17.63 12.84 -14.13
C GLU A 123 16.81 13.35 -12.93
N GLY A 124 16.82 12.56 -11.84
CA GLY A 124 16.05 12.83 -10.63
C GLY A 124 14.60 12.36 -10.66
N VAL A 125 14.06 11.95 -11.82
CA VAL A 125 12.70 11.43 -11.92
C VAL A 125 12.61 10.01 -11.35
N LYS A 126 11.66 9.82 -10.44
CA LYS A 126 11.24 8.49 -9.98
C LYS A 126 10.30 7.86 -11.00
N ILE A 127 10.61 6.64 -11.43
CA ILE A 127 9.82 5.91 -12.42
C ILE A 127 8.45 5.55 -11.81
N PRO A 128 7.32 6.02 -12.39
CA PRO A 128 6.00 5.90 -11.77
C PRO A 128 5.27 4.58 -12.03
N ALA A 129 5.69 3.83 -13.06
CA ALA A 129 5.07 2.58 -13.50
C ALA A 129 6.13 1.72 -14.21
N ASP A 130 5.88 0.42 -14.33
CA ASP A 130 6.76 -0.43 -15.14
C ASP A 130 6.65 -0.02 -16.61
N ALA A 131 7.78 0.08 -17.29
CA ALA A 131 7.85 0.62 -18.63
C ALA A 131 9.01 0.03 -19.43
N ASN A 132 9.00 0.17 -20.75
CA ASN A 132 10.16 -0.08 -21.60
C ASN A 132 10.75 1.23 -22.11
N VAL A 133 12.07 1.29 -22.16
CA VAL A 133 12.79 2.41 -22.79
C VAL A 133 12.48 2.44 -24.28
N VAL A 134 12.12 3.62 -24.77
CA VAL A 134 11.75 3.85 -26.17
C VAL A 134 12.78 4.72 -26.89
N GLU A 135 13.35 5.70 -26.19
CA GLU A 135 14.48 6.50 -26.63
C GLU A 135 15.32 6.84 -25.41
N GLU A 136 16.64 6.84 -25.56
CA GLU A 136 17.57 7.11 -24.47
C GLU A 136 18.76 7.96 -24.90
N LYS A 137 19.22 8.80 -23.99
CA LYS A 137 20.49 9.53 -24.07
C LYS A 137 21.22 9.39 -22.74
N ASN A 138 22.22 8.51 -22.71
CA ASN A 138 23.06 8.21 -21.54
C ASN A 138 22.27 7.84 -20.27
N LEU A 139 21.17 7.09 -20.45
CA LEU A 139 20.25 6.74 -19.38
C LEU A 139 20.88 5.77 -18.38
N MET A 140 20.89 6.15 -17.11
CA MET A 140 21.30 5.31 -15.98
C MET A 140 20.25 5.38 -14.88
N VAL A 141 19.92 4.23 -14.30
CA VAL A 141 18.83 4.07 -13.33
C VAL A 141 19.35 3.35 -12.10
N ASN A 142 18.95 3.82 -10.93
CA ASN A 142 19.20 3.17 -9.65
C ASN A 142 18.03 2.23 -9.33
N GLU A 143 18.32 0.93 -9.31
CA GLU A 143 17.35 -0.13 -9.05
C GLU A 143 17.36 -0.65 -7.60
N SER A 144 18.06 0.03 -6.68
CA SER A 144 18.16 -0.36 -5.26
C SER A 144 16.81 -0.60 -4.58
N ALA A 145 15.76 0.13 -5.00
CA ALA A 145 14.40 -0.06 -4.49
C ALA A 145 13.83 -1.46 -4.77
N LEU A 146 14.33 -2.15 -5.81
CA LEU A 146 13.86 -3.47 -6.22
C LEU A 146 14.90 -4.57 -5.94
N THR A 147 16.19 -4.30 -6.19
CA THR A 147 17.27 -5.30 -6.10
C THR A 147 18.09 -5.19 -4.82
N GLY A 148 18.02 -4.06 -4.11
CA GLY A 148 18.92 -3.75 -2.98
C GLY A 148 20.33 -3.31 -3.40
N GLU A 149 20.65 -3.32 -4.70
CA GLU A 149 21.95 -2.91 -5.21
C GLU A 149 21.97 -1.41 -5.51
N SER A 150 22.94 -0.70 -4.93
CA SER A 150 23.02 0.77 -5.06
C SER A 150 23.75 1.26 -6.32
N LEU A 151 24.37 0.36 -7.08
CA LEU A 151 25.11 0.71 -8.28
C LEU A 151 24.13 1.02 -9.43
N PRO A 152 24.22 2.21 -10.07
CA PRO A 152 23.35 2.53 -11.19
C PRO A 152 23.63 1.64 -12.41
N VAL A 153 22.56 1.17 -13.04
CA VAL A 153 22.61 0.34 -14.25
C VAL A 153 22.33 1.19 -15.47
N THR A 154 23.11 1.01 -16.54
CA THR A 154 22.86 1.68 -17.82
C THR A 154 21.70 1.01 -18.52
N LYS A 155 20.73 1.81 -18.98
CA LYS A 155 19.55 1.31 -19.69
C LYS A 155 19.60 1.66 -21.17
N LYS A 156 19.23 0.70 -22.01
CA LYS A 156 19.18 0.83 -23.47
C LYS A 156 17.77 0.70 -24.02
N ASN A 157 17.60 1.03 -25.30
CA ASN A 157 16.35 0.86 -26.01
C ASN A 157 15.75 -0.55 -25.79
N LYS A 158 14.43 -0.60 -25.55
CA LYS A 158 13.64 -1.80 -25.24
C LYS A 158 13.92 -2.48 -23.90
N GLU A 159 14.85 -1.97 -23.09
CA GLU A 159 15.04 -2.52 -21.74
C GLU A 159 13.93 -2.09 -20.79
N ASP A 160 13.70 -2.90 -19.76
CA ASP A 160 12.71 -2.65 -18.73
C ASP A 160 13.19 -1.57 -17.74
N LEU A 161 12.24 -0.72 -17.36
CA LEU A 161 12.28 0.20 -16.24
C LEU A 161 11.22 -0.24 -15.23
N PHE A 162 11.57 -0.20 -13.94
CA PHE A 162 10.70 -0.68 -12.89
C PHE A 162 10.14 0.48 -12.05
N MET A 163 8.88 0.37 -11.66
CA MET A 163 8.24 1.30 -10.74
C MET A 163 9.07 1.48 -9.47
N GLY A 164 9.27 2.72 -9.04
CA GLY A 164 9.97 3.05 -7.79
C GLY A 164 11.48 3.27 -7.93
N THR A 165 12.07 2.89 -9.07
CA THR A 165 13.48 3.19 -9.40
C THR A 165 13.67 4.67 -9.75
N ILE A 166 14.90 5.16 -9.68
CA ILE A 166 15.21 6.59 -9.89
C ILE A 166 16.21 6.74 -11.04
N VAL A 167 15.94 7.66 -11.95
CA VAL A 167 16.90 8.02 -13.00
C VAL A 167 18.05 8.81 -12.38
N VAL A 168 19.25 8.26 -12.44
CA VAL A 168 20.47 8.86 -11.89
C VAL A 168 21.13 9.79 -12.90
N ARG A 169 21.02 9.48 -14.19
CA ARG A 169 21.63 10.27 -15.26
C ARG A 169 20.91 10.05 -16.57
N GLY A 170 20.93 11.07 -17.41
CA GLY A 170 20.46 10.99 -18.79
C GLY A 170 18.97 11.32 -18.91
N ARG A 171 18.44 11.10 -20.10
CA ARG A 171 17.04 11.41 -20.43
C ARG A 171 16.53 10.55 -21.57
N GLY A 172 15.23 10.56 -21.79
CA GLY A 172 14.62 9.76 -22.83
C GLY A 172 13.10 9.71 -22.75
N PHE A 173 12.55 8.73 -23.45
CA PHE A 173 11.14 8.39 -23.40
C PHE A 173 10.97 6.93 -23.01
N ALA A 174 9.94 6.64 -22.24
CA ALA A 174 9.57 5.28 -21.84
C ALA A 174 8.09 5.03 -22.12
N LYS A 175 7.75 3.81 -22.52
CA LYS A 175 6.37 3.38 -22.76
C LYS A 175 5.92 2.47 -21.61
N VAL A 176 4.83 2.83 -20.96
CA VAL A 176 4.24 2.06 -19.86
C VAL A 176 3.83 0.68 -20.33
N THR A 177 4.22 -0.34 -19.57
CA THR A 177 3.86 -1.75 -19.81
C THR A 177 2.87 -2.26 -18.77
N ARG A 178 3.11 -1.97 -17.48
CA ARG A 178 2.26 -2.40 -16.37
C ARG A 178 2.10 -1.29 -15.35
N THR A 179 0.92 -1.18 -14.76
CA THR A 179 0.53 -0.14 -13.81
C THR A 179 -0.03 -0.73 -12.52
N GLY A 180 0.05 0.01 -11.42
CA GLY A 180 -0.57 -0.34 -10.15
C GLY A 180 -0.17 -1.72 -9.65
N MET A 181 -1.16 -2.53 -9.28
CA MET A 181 -0.97 -3.88 -8.73
C MET A 181 -0.35 -4.89 -9.71
N GLU A 182 -0.36 -4.62 -11.01
CA GLU A 182 0.27 -5.47 -12.02
C GLU A 182 1.75 -5.13 -12.24
N SER A 183 2.26 -4.03 -11.69
CA SER A 183 3.69 -3.72 -11.72
C SER A 183 4.48 -4.74 -10.89
N LYS A 184 5.79 -4.88 -11.14
CA LYS A 184 6.67 -5.74 -10.33
C LYS A 184 6.64 -5.36 -8.85
N PHE A 185 6.62 -4.05 -8.58
CA PHE A 185 6.47 -3.54 -7.22
C PHE A 185 5.11 -3.91 -6.61
N GLY A 186 4.03 -3.86 -7.40
CA GLY A 186 2.70 -4.30 -7.00
C GLY A 186 2.60 -5.79 -6.72
N GLU A 187 3.25 -6.63 -7.53
CA GLU A 187 3.36 -8.08 -7.29
C GLU A 187 4.06 -8.39 -5.96
N ILE A 188 5.16 -7.69 -5.66
CA ILE A 188 5.88 -7.82 -4.39
C ILE A 188 4.99 -7.37 -3.23
N ALA A 189 4.32 -6.21 -3.35
CA ALA A 189 3.41 -5.71 -2.32
C ALA A 189 2.28 -6.71 -2.03
N LYS A 190 1.67 -7.28 -3.07
CA LYS A 190 0.65 -8.33 -2.95
C LYS A 190 1.18 -9.58 -2.24
N GLY A 191 2.43 -9.98 -2.51
CA GLY A 191 3.09 -11.09 -1.84
C GLY A 191 3.30 -10.84 -0.34
N ILE A 192 3.72 -9.63 0.04
CA ILE A 192 3.88 -9.23 1.45
C ILE A 192 2.53 -9.18 2.17
N GLU A 193 1.48 -8.66 1.51
CA GLU A 193 0.13 -8.64 2.09
C GLU A 193 -0.40 -10.04 2.42
N MET A 194 -0.15 -11.03 1.55
CA MET A 194 -0.50 -12.43 1.84
C MET A 194 0.24 -12.98 3.07
N ILE A 195 1.43 -12.46 3.37
CA ILE A 195 2.23 -12.88 4.52
C ILE A 195 1.72 -12.24 5.81
N GLU A 196 1.30 -10.97 5.80
CA GLU A 196 0.78 -10.28 6.99
C GLU A 196 -0.57 -10.81 7.49
N ASP A 197 -1.43 -11.34 6.62
CA ASP A 197 -2.67 -12.03 7.05
C ASP A 197 -2.41 -13.39 7.72
N SER A 198 -1.15 -13.85 7.74
CA SER A 198 -0.78 -15.07 8.42
C SER A 198 -0.50 -14.81 9.91
N LYS A 199 -1.21 -15.53 10.80
CA LYS A 199 -0.99 -15.48 12.26
C LYS A 199 0.50 -15.61 12.56
N THR A 200 1.03 -14.78 13.46
CA THR A 200 2.45 -14.80 13.82
C THR A 200 2.84 -16.19 14.36
N PRO A 201 4.12 -16.61 14.23
CA PRO A 201 4.57 -17.90 14.76
C PRO A 201 4.24 -18.07 16.25
N LEU A 202 4.30 -16.99 17.03
CA LEU A 202 3.93 -16.97 18.43
C LEU A 202 2.42 -17.13 18.65
N GLN A 203 1.57 -16.45 17.86
CA GLN A 203 0.11 -16.62 17.90
C GLN A 203 -0.29 -18.06 17.55
N LYS A 204 0.30 -18.64 16.50
CA LYS A 204 0.08 -20.05 16.11
C LYS A 204 0.50 -21.00 17.23
N LYS A 205 1.62 -20.73 17.90
CA LYS A 205 2.12 -21.56 18.99
C LYS A 205 1.26 -21.42 20.24
N LEU A 206 0.81 -20.22 20.58
CA LEU A 206 -0.09 -19.97 21.69
C LEU A 206 -1.45 -20.65 21.47
N GLU A 207 -2.04 -20.55 20.28
CA GLU A 207 -3.26 -21.28 19.92
C GLU A 207 -3.09 -22.80 19.99
N SER A 208 -1.93 -23.33 19.55
CA SER A 208 -1.65 -24.77 19.65
C SER A 208 -1.56 -25.26 21.10
N LEU A 209 -1.07 -24.42 22.01
CA LEU A 209 -0.96 -24.74 23.44
C LEU A 209 -2.31 -24.61 24.15
N LEU A 210 -3.13 -23.64 23.77
CA LEU A 210 -4.50 -23.49 24.27
C LEU A 210 -5.41 -24.63 23.79
N ARG A 211 -5.22 -25.11 22.55
CA ARG A 211 -5.99 -26.25 22.00
C ARG A 211 -5.61 -27.60 22.61
N ASN A 212 -4.34 -27.80 22.96
CA ASN A 212 -3.86 -29.02 23.63
C ASN A 212 -4.05 -29.00 25.16
N ARG A 213 -4.67 -27.94 25.72
CA ARG A 213 -5.04 -27.83 27.14
C ARG A 213 -6.54 -27.57 27.36
N GLY A 214 -7.39 -27.94 26.40
CA GLY A 214 -8.80 -28.21 26.70
C GLY A 214 -8.93 -29.59 27.34
N PRO A 215 -9.73 -29.77 28.40
CA PRO A 215 -9.89 -31.06 29.11
C PRO A 215 -10.41 -32.19 28.21
#